data_AF-A0A954JDX5-F1
#
_entry.id   AF-A0A954JDX5-F1
#
_cell.length_a   1.000
_cell.length_b   1.000
_cell.length_c   1.000
_cell.angle_alpha   90.00
_cell.angle_beta   90.00
_cell.angle_gamma   90.00
#
_symmetry.space_group_name_H-M   'P 1'
#
loop_
_entity.id
_entity.type
_entity.pdbx_description
1 polymer ?
#
loop_
_entity_poly.entity_id
_entity_poly.type
_entity_poly.pdbx_seq_one_letter_code
_entity_poly.pdbx_strand_id
1 'polypeptide(L)'
;MPLFGDDRQPLETFSLRRRSTTELQELGILPQVSGLFGEGTPPAAILLSHAHLDHTGLLNHSADSIPVYASRGTSKMMLAGSLFAAQVGLPQERFREVKPEEPIAVGNFTITGYPVDHSIYGGLAFLIEADGKRLLYTGDLRSHGRKPGMERRLIEVCQQQPIDALLME
;
A
#
# COMPACT_ATOMS: atom_id res chain seq x y z
N MET A 1 9.40 -1.39 -2.97
CA MET A 1 10.85 -1.60 -3.08
C MET A 1 11.50 -0.49 -2.30
N PRO A 2 12.14 -0.79 -1.17
CA PRO A 2 12.64 0.24 -0.27
C PRO A 2 13.61 1.18 -0.98
N LEU A 3 13.51 2.47 -0.66
CA LEU A 3 14.38 3.51 -1.18
C LEU A 3 15.67 3.64 -0.37
N PHE A 4 15.63 3.25 0.91
CA PHE A 4 16.72 3.35 1.86
C PHE A 4 16.92 2.04 2.62
N GLY A 5 18.16 1.72 2.96
CA GLY A 5 18.50 0.63 3.88
C GLY A 5 18.37 1.07 5.35
N ASP A 6 18.62 0.12 6.26
CA ASP A 6 18.59 0.37 7.71
C ASP A 6 19.66 1.40 8.16
N ASP A 7 20.72 1.55 7.37
CA ASP A 7 21.78 2.56 7.54
C ASP A 7 21.40 3.95 6.99
N ARG A 8 20.16 4.09 6.51
CA ARG A 8 19.62 5.29 5.83
C ARG A 8 20.37 5.69 4.57
N GLN A 9 21.16 4.79 3.99
CA GLN A 9 21.77 5.02 2.68
C GLN A 9 20.79 4.69 1.56
N PRO A 10 20.82 5.45 0.45
CA PRO A 10 19.96 5.19 -0.69
C PRO A 10 20.30 3.83 -1.32
N LEU A 11 19.26 3.06 -1.66
CA LEU A 11 19.40 1.78 -2.32
C LEU A 11 19.30 1.92 -3.83
N GLU A 12 20.14 1.17 -4.55
CA GLU A 12 20.08 1.02 -6.01
C GLU A 12 18.87 0.17 -6.42
N THR A 13 17.69 0.76 -6.30
CA THR A 13 16.36 0.15 -6.44
C THR A 13 16.20 -0.63 -7.76
N PHE A 14 16.80 -0.14 -8.85
CA PHE A 14 16.77 -0.81 -10.15
C PHE A 14 17.50 -2.15 -10.16
N SER A 15 18.61 -2.27 -9.41
CA SER A 15 19.35 -3.52 -9.28
C SER A 15 18.57 -4.53 -8.44
N LEU A 16 17.93 -4.07 -7.36
CA LEU A 16 17.15 -4.92 -6.45
C LEU A 16 15.93 -5.54 -7.13
N ARG A 17 15.29 -4.83 -8.06
CA ARG A 17 14.12 -5.33 -8.83
C ARG A 17 14.37 -6.60 -9.64
N ARG A 18 15.63 -6.94 -9.91
CA ARG A 18 16.01 -8.13 -10.71
C ARG A 18 16.41 -9.32 -9.85
N ARG A 19 16.46 -9.16 -8.53
CA ARG A 19 16.88 -10.20 -7.59
C ARG A 19 15.72 -11.13 -7.25
N SER A 20 16.05 -12.38 -6.95
CA SER A 20 15.13 -13.38 -6.42
C SER A 20 14.71 -13.07 -4.98
N THR A 21 13.62 -13.69 -4.53
CA THR A 21 13.16 -13.56 -3.12
C THR A 21 14.26 -13.96 -2.13
N THR A 22 14.98 -15.07 -2.40
CA THR A 22 16.08 -15.54 -1.54
C THR A 22 17.21 -14.52 -1.46
N GLU A 23 17.65 -13.96 -2.59
CA GLU A 23 18.70 -12.93 -2.59
C GLU A 23 18.28 -11.65 -1.84
N LEU A 24 17.01 -11.22 -1.99
CA LEU A 24 16.50 -10.06 -1.24
C LEU A 24 16.40 -10.34 0.26
N GLN A 25 16.10 -11.58 0.65
CA GLN A 25 16.08 -12.01 2.04
C GLN A 25 17.49 -12.04 2.65
N GLU A 26 18.46 -12.60 1.93
CA GLU A 26 19.88 -12.63 2.35
C GLU A 26 20.48 -11.23 2.49
N LEU A 27 20.05 -10.29 1.64
CA LEU A 27 20.45 -8.89 1.72
C LEU A 27 19.72 -8.09 2.82
N GLY A 28 18.77 -8.68 3.54
CA GLY A 28 17.97 -7.97 4.55
C GLY A 28 17.00 -6.93 3.97
N ILE A 29 16.69 -7.00 2.68
CA ILE A 29 15.78 -6.05 2.00
C ILE A 29 14.32 -6.37 2.29
N LEU A 30 13.98 -7.64 2.47
CA LEU A 30 12.61 -8.06 2.75
C LEU A 30 12.23 -7.79 4.22
N PRO A 31 11.13 -7.07 4.48
CA PRO A 31 10.61 -6.89 5.83
C PRO A 31 10.31 -8.23 6.52
N GLN A 32 10.62 -8.31 7.82
CA GLN A 32 10.39 -9.51 8.63
C GLN A 32 8.92 -9.61 9.07
N VAL A 33 8.05 -10.01 8.15
CA VAL A 33 6.61 -10.24 8.41
C VAL A 33 6.31 -11.72 8.18
N SER A 34 5.87 -12.42 9.24
CA SER A 34 5.50 -13.84 9.20
C SER A 34 4.54 -14.13 8.05
N GLY A 35 4.82 -15.20 7.29
CA GLY A 35 3.98 -15.67 6.18
C GLY A 35 3.81 -14.69 5.00
N LEU A 36 4.43 -13.51 5.02
CA LEU A 36 4.32 -12.55 3.92
C LEU A 36 5.24 -12.91 2.75
N PHE A 37 6.50 -13.24 3.02
CA PHE A 37 7.52 -13.55 2.00
C PHE A 37 8.06 -14.99 2.09
N GLY A 38 7.48 -15.84 2.94
CA GLY A 38 7.98 -17.17 3.24
C GLY A 38 7.07 -17.94 4.18
N GLU A 39 7.64 -18.83 4.99
CA GLU A 39 6.89 -19.64 5.95
C GLU A 39 6.26 -18.83 7.10
N GLY A 40 5.26 -19.42 7.75
CA GLY A 40 4.55 -18.85 8.89
C GLY A 40 3.09 -18.53 8.59
N THR A 41 2.44 -17.88 9.55
CA THR A 41 1.03 -17.46 9.41
C THR A 41 0.95 -16.26 8.49
N PRO A 42 0.27 -16.34 7.33
CA PRO A 42 0.17 -15.22 6.40
C PRO A 42 -0.73 -14.10 6.96
N PRO A 43 -0.44 -12.83 6.62
CA PRO A 43 -1.37 -11.73 6.86
C PRO A 43 -2.73 -11.98 6.18
N ALA A 44 -3.80 -11.45 6.77
CA ALA A 44 -5.15 -11.56 6.20
C ALA A 44 -5.28 -10.86 4.84
N ALA A 45 -4.53 -9.77 4.62
CA ALA A 45 -4.52 -8.99 3.39
C ALA A 45 -3.29 -8.10 3.27
N ILE A 46 -3.03 -7.61 2.06
CA ILE A 46 -2.14 -6.49 1.76
C ILE A 46 -2.99 -5.30 1.33
N LEU A 47 -2.74 -4.11 1.88
CA LEU A 47 -3.33 -2.85 1.41
C LEU A 47 -2.30 -2.06 0.62
N LEU A 48 -2.62 -1.64 -0.61
CA LEU A 48 -1.77 -0.77 -1.42
C LEU A 48 -2.39 0.62 -1.52
N SER A 49 -1.71 1.62 -0.95
CA SER A 49 -2.15 3.02 -0.98
C SER A 49 -2.15 3.56 -2.41
N HIS A 50 -1.06 3.36 -3.15
CA HIS A 50 -0.90 3.79 -4.53
C HIS A 50 0.17 2.98 -5.27
N ALA A 51 0.38 3.29 -6.56
CA ALA A 51 1.13 2.45 -7.49
C ALA A 51 2.63 2.79 -7.62
N HIS A 52 3.21 3.64 -6.77
CA HIS A 52 4.66 3.84 -6.83
C HIS A 52 5.42 2.58 -6.41
N LEU A 53 6.67 2.47 -6.90
CA LEU A 53 7.47 1.27 -6.74
C LEU A 53 7.93 1.04 -5.31
N ASP A 54 8.09 2.08 -4.52
CA ASP A 54 8.40 2.00 -3.10
C ASP A 54 7.27 1.33 -2.31
N HIS A 55 6.01 1.55 -2.70
CA HIS A 55 4.82 0.93 -2.11
C HIS A 55 4.49 -0.46 -2.67
N THR A 56 4.79 -0.71 -3.95
CA THR A 56 4.33 -1.95 -4.65
C THR A 56 5.46 -2.91 -5.02
N GLY A 57 6.71 -2.45 -5.02
CA GLY A 57 7.80 -3.14 -5.70
C GLY A 57 8.29 -4.44 -5.06
N LEU A 58 7.77 -4.82 -3.89
CA LEU A 58 8.01 -6.14 -3.29
C LEU A 58 6.83 -7.11 -3.46
N LEU A 59 5.75 -6.69 -4.13
CA LEU A 59 4.51 -7.48 -4.19
C LEU A 59 4.71 -8.86 -4.84
N ASN A 60 5.52 -8.95 -5.89
CA ASN A 60 5.83 -10.20 -6.60
C ASN A 60 6.64 -11.20 -5.74
N HIS A 61 7.19 -10.77 -4.61
CA HIS A 61 7.87 -11.63 -3.66
C HIS A 61 6.95 -12.12 -2.54
N SER A 62 5.77 -11.53 -2.40
CA SER A 62 4.81 -11.90 -1.36
C SER A 62 4.01 -13.15 -1.73
N ALA A 63 3.58 -13.91 -0.73
CA ALA A 63 2.80 -15.14 -0.92
C ALA A 63 1.52 -14.89 -1.74
N ASP A 64 1.33 -15.69 -2.79
CA ASP A 64 0.23 -15.50 -3.75
C ASP A 64 -1.16 -15.76 -3.19
N SER A 65 -1.25 -16.47 -2.06
CA SER A 65 -2.51 -16.71 -1.35
C SER A 65 -3.07 -15.45 -0.67
N ILE A 66 -2.27 -14.39 -0.50
CA ILE A 66 -2.70 -13.19 0.24
C ILE A 66 -3.46 -12.25 -0.70
N PRO A 67 -4.74 -11.91 -0.40
CA PRO A 67 -5.50 -10.95 -1.19
C PRO A 67 -4.94 -9.54 -1.06
N VAL A 68 -5.01 -8.79 -2.15
CA VAL A 68 -4.42 -7.45 -2.26
C VAL A 68 -5.51 -6.44 -2.56
N TYR A 69 -5.73 -5.54 -1.60
CA TYR A 69 -6.73 -4.50 -1.63
C TYR A 69 -6.11 -3.19 -2.10
N ALA A 70 -6.68 -2.62 -3.16
CA ALA A 70 -6.22 -1.38 -3.74
C ALA A 70 -7.37 -0.66 -4.44
N SER A 71 -7.23 0.63 -4.73
CA SER A 71 -8.17 1.30 -5.63
C SER A 71 -8.05 0.72 -7.04
N ARG A 72 -9.13 0.81 -7.82
CA ARG A 72 -9.07 0.52 -9.26
C ARG A 72 -8.06 1.41 -10.00
N GLY A 73 -7.85 2.64 -9.55
CA GLY A 73 -6.82 3.53 -10.09
C GLY A 73 -5.41 2.95 -9.91
N THR A 74 -5.08 2.52 -8.69
CA THR A 74 -3.81 1.85 -8.36
C THR A 74 -3.60 0.60 -9.21
N SER A 75 -4.61 -0.28 -9.30
CA SER A 75 -4.56 -1.48 -10.14
C SER A 75 -4.27 -1.16 -11.61
N LYS A 76 -4.93 -0.14 -12.18
CA LYS A 76 -4.71 0.28 -13.57
C LYS A 76 -3.35 0.91 -13.80
N MET A 77 -2.82 1.66 -12.83
CA MET A 77 -1.47 2.23 -12.91
C MET A 77 -0.40 1.13 -12.84
N MET A 78 -0.57 0.12 -11.98
CA MET A 78 0.32 -1.05 -11.95
C MET A 78 0.28 -1.83 -13.27
N LEU A 79 -0.90 -2.01 -13.88
CA LEU A 79 -1.03 -2.62 -15.21
C LEU A 79 -0.28 -1.81 -16.29
N ALA A 80 -0.40 -0.48 -16.28
CA ALA A 80 0.37 0.35 -17.21
C ALA A 80 1.88 0.23 -16.96
N GLY A 81 2.32 0.23 -15.70
CA GLY A 81 3.71 0.02 -15.31
C GLY A 81 4.25 -1.34 -15.77
N SER A 82 3.45 -2.40 -15.70
CA SER A 82 3.87 -3.73 -16.16
C SER A 82 3.99 -3.82 -17.67
N LEU A 83 3.09 -3.17 -18.42
CA LEU A 83 3.11 -3.18 -19.89
C LEU A 83 4.23 -2.31 -20.49
N PHE A 84 4.51 -1.16 -19.87
CA PHE A 84 5.36 -0.13 -20.49
C PHE A 84 6.68 0.15 -19.77
N ALA A 85 6.85 -0.32 -18.52
CA ALA A 85 8.02 0.01 -17.68
C ALA A 85 8.62 -1.21 -16.94
N ALA A 86 8.24 -2.42 -17.36
CA ALA A 86 8.66 -3.70 -16.76
C ALA A 86 8.47 -3.74 -15.23
N GLN A 87 7.47 -3.02 -14.71
CA GLN A 87 7.13 -2.98 -13.29
C GLN A 87 6.26 -4.16 -12.87
N VAL A 88 6.14 -4.36 -11.56
CA VAL A 88 5.28 -5.40 -10.99
C VAL A 88 3.82 -5.04 -11.28
N GLY A 89 3.12 -5.93 -11.97
CA GLY A 89 1.67 -5.85 -12.13
C GLY A 89 0.97 -6.41 -10.88
N LEU A 90 -0.29 -6.02 -10.69
CA LEU A 90 -1.15 -6.60 -9.66
C LEU A 90 -1.89 -7.81 -10.25
N PRO A 91 -1.66 -9.05 -9.74
CA PRO A 91 -2.35 -10.22 -10.28
C PRO A 91 -3.87 -10.14 -10.07
N GLN A 92 -4.64 -10.49 -11.12
CA GLN A 92 -6.09 -10.27 -11.15
C GLN A 92 -6.81 -11.11 -10.09
N GLU A 93 -6.34 -12.33 -9.85
CA GLU A 93 -6.87 -13.28 -8.87
C GLU A 93 -6.65 -12.80 -7.42
N ARG A 94 -5.59 -12.03 -7.18
CA ARG A 94 -5.27 -11.42 -5.87
C ARG A 94 -6.00 -10.10 -5.65
N PHE A 95 -6.34 -9.38 -6.71
CA PHE A 95 -6.94 -8.04 -6.62
C PHE A 95 -8.32 -8.06 -5.95
N ARG A 96 -8.50 -7.18 -4.97
CA ARG A 96 -9.77 -6.82 -4.36
C ARG A 96 -9.93 -5.30 -4.42
N GLU A 97 -11.01 -4.81 -5.02
CA GLU A 97 -11.20 -3.38 -5.18
C GLU A 97 -11.59 -2.73 -3.84
N VAL A 98 -10.88 -1.66 -3.48
CA VAL A 98 -11.31 -0.70 -2.47
C VAL A 98 -11.97 0.46 -3.20
N LYS A 99 -13.28 0.59 -3.04
CA LYS A 99 -14.01 1.74 -3.53
C LYS A 99 -13.91 2.88 -2.52
N PRO A 100 -13.66 4.12 -2.97
CA PRO A 100 -13.58 5.28 -2.09
C PRO A 100 -14.79 5.40 -1.17
N GLU A 101 -14.54 5.62 0.12
CA GLU A 101 -15.55 5.86 1.17
C GLU A 101 -16.56 4.71 1.37
N GLU A 102 -16.32 3.54 0.78
CA GLU A 102 -17.09 2.31 1.02
C GLU A 102 -16.31 1.39 1.98
N PRO A 103 -16.80 1.15 3.21
CA PRO A 103 -16.14 0.27 4.16
C PRO A 103 -16.13 -1.19 3.66
N ILE A 104 -15.02 -1.89 3.90
CA ILE A 104 -14.87 -3.31 3.65
C ILE A 104 -14.44 -4.05 4.92
N ALA A 105 -14.84 -5.31 5.03
CA ALA A 105 -14.41 -6.19 6.13
C ALA A 105 -13.21 -7.05 5.70
N VAL A 106 -12.17 -7.08 6.52
CA VAL A 106 -11.00 -7.96 6.36
C VAL A 106 -10.69 -8.58 7.73
N GLY A 107 -11.11 -9.83 7.95
CA GLY A 107 -11.04 -10.43 9.28
C GLY A 107 -11.82 -9.61 10.30
N ASN A 108 -11.14 -9.20 11.39
CA ASN A 108 -11.73 -8.37 12.45
C ASN A 108 -11.64 -6.86 12.18
N PHE A 109 -11.10 -6.46 11.02
CA PHE A 109 -10.91 -5.07 10.66
C PHE A 109 -12.03 -4.59 9.74
N THR A 110 -12.52 -3.38 9.99
CA THR A 110 -13.23 -2.56 9.01
C THR A 110 -12.26 -1.55 8.42
N ILE A 111 -12.17 -1.51 7.09
CA ILE A 111 -11.20 -0.68 6.38
C ILE A 111 -11.95 0.21 5.40
N THR A 112 -11.70 1.52 5.47
CA THR A 112 -12.29 2.50 4.55
C THR A 112 -11.18 3.28 3.85
N GLY A 113 -11.20 3.29 2.52
CA GLY A 113 -10.25 4.05 1.71
C GLY A 113 -10.73 5.47 1.42
N TYR A 114 -9.91 6.47 1.71
CA TYR A 114 -10.20 7.88 1.39
C TYR A 114 -9.24 8.38 0.31
N PRO A 115 -9.74 8.93 -0.82
CA PRO A 115 -8.88 9.46 -1.85
C PRO A 115 -7.96 10.57 -1.34
N VAL A 116 -6.69 10.52 -1.75
CA VAL A 116 -5.69 11.56 -1.47
C VAL A 116 -5.12 12.10 -2.77
N ASP A 117 -4.74 13.39 -2.77
CA ASP A 117 -3.98 13.95 -3.88
C ASP A 117 -2.52 13.51 -3.73
N HIS A 118 -1.97 12.92 -4.79
CA HIS A 118 -0.57 12.56 -4.93
C HIS A 118 -0.16 12.69 -6.41
N SER A 119 1.12 12.46 -6.73
CA SER A 119 1.62 12.51 -8.11
C SER A 119 1.12 11.36 -9.00
N ILE A 120 0.61 10.27 -8.43
CA ILE A 120 0.00 9.15 -9.18
C ILE A 120 -1.51 9.06 -8.96
N TYR A 121 -2.23 8.59 -9.98
CA TYR A 121 -3.68 8.41 -9.92
C TYR A 121 -4.07 7.23 -9.03
N GLY A 122 -5.14 7.40 -8.24
CA GLY A 122 -5.75 6.31 -7.46
C GLY A 122 -5.25 6.18 -6.02
N GLY A 123 -4.47 7.12 -5.50
CA GLY A 123 -4.01 7.10 -4.11
C GLY A 123 -5.14 7.09 -3.09
N LEU A 124 -5.00 6.25 -2.07
CA LEU A 124 -5.88 6.16 -0.91
C LEU A 124 -5.09 6.28 0.40
N ALA A 125 -5.61 7.07 1.33
CA ALA A 125 -5.40 6.85 2.76
C ALA A 125 -6.36 5.75 3.25
N PHE A 126 -5.98 5.02 4.29
CA PHE A 126 -6.80 3.96 4.88
C PHE A 126 -7.12 4.27 6.33
N LEU A 127 -8.41 4.41 6.63
CA LEU A 127 -8.92 4.32 7.99
C LEU A 127 -9.16 2.84 8.31
N ILE A 128 -8.48 2.35 9.34
CA ILE A 128 -8.54 0.95 9.80
C ILE A 128 -9.13 0.95 11.20
N GLU A 129 -10.23 0.22 11.35
CA GLU A 129 -11.02 0.18 12.58
C GLU A 129 -11.13 -1.26 13.08
N ALA A 130 -10.81 -1.49 14.36
CA ALA A 130 -10.96 -2.78 15.02
C ALA A 130 -11.04 -2.57 16.54
N ASP A 131 -11.85 -3.36 17.24
CA ASP A 131 -11.98 -3.32 18.70
C ASP A 131 -12.20 -1.91 19.28
N GLY A 132 -12.98 -1.08 18.57
CA GLY A 132 -13.27 0.30 18.96
C GLY A 132 -12.08 1.26 18.82
N LYS A 133 -10.99 0.84 18.16
CA LYS A 133 -9.80 1.63 17.85
C LYS A 133 -9.76 2.06 16.39
N ARG A 134 -9.18 3.23 16.14
CA ARG A 134 -9.09 3.86 14.81
C ARG A 134 -7.64 4.22 14.49
N LEU A 135 -7.08 3.59 13.47
CA LEU A 135 -5.78 3.95 12.89
C LEU A 135 -5.98 4.57 11.53
N LEU A 136 -5.35 5.72 11.26
CA LEU A 136 -5.29 6.30 9.93
C LEU A 136 -3.87 6.13 9.37
N TYR A 137 -3.74 5.45 8.24
CA TYR A 137 -2.53 5.43 7.44
C TYR A 137 -2.73 6.31 6.21
N THR A 138 -1.92 7.35 6.06
CA THR A 138 -2.13 8.35 4.99
C THR A 138 -1.75 7.85 3.61
N GLY A 139 -0.86 6.84 3.53
CA GLY A 139 -0.05 6.67 2.34
C GLY A 139 0.79 7.91 2.09
N ASP A 140 1.08 8.18 0.82
CA ASP A 140 1.67 9.45 0.42
C ASP A 140 0.57 10.42 -0.02
N LEU A 141 0.66 11.68 0.40
CA LEU A 141 -0.29 12.74 0.07
C LEU A 141 0.40 14.10 -0.10
N ARG A 142 -0.30 15.03 -0.75
CA ARG A 142 0.07 16.44 -0.82
C ARG A 142 -1.16 17.34 -0.79
N SER A 143 -0.98 18.58 -0.37
CA SER A 143 -2.06 19.60 -0.30
C SER A 143 -2.03 20.63 -1.44
N HIS A 144 -1.03 20.57 -2.32
CA HIS A 144 -0.80 21.57 -3.38
C HIS A 144 -1.06 21.03 -4.80
N GLY A 145 -1.84 19.96 -4.92
CA GLY A 145 -2.21 19.40 -6.21
C GLY A 145 -3.50 20.01 -6.78
N ARG A 146 -4.09 19.33 -7.76
CA ARG A 146 -5.29 19.81 -8.48
C ARG A 146 -6.59 19.36 -7.84
N LYS A 147 -6.54 18.64 -6.71
CA LYS A 147 -7.70 18.02 -6.06
C LYS A 147 -7.85 18.42 -4.59
N PRO A 148 -7.92 19.72 -4.26
CA PRO A 148 -7.96 20.19 -2.85
C PRO A 148 -9.16 19.65 -2.05
N GLY A 149 -10.22 19.19 -2.71
CA GLY A 149 -11.36 18.55 -2.04
C GLY A 149 -11.00 17.24 -1.32
N MET A 150 -9.97 16.52 -1.77
CA MET A 150 -9.53 15.27 -1.16
C MET A 150 -8.93 15.49 0.24
N GLU A 151 -8.05 16.49 0.37
CA GLU A 151 -7.47 16.88 1.66
C GLU A 151 -8.56 17.34 2.63
N ARG A 152 -9.45 18.23 2.19
CA ARG A 152 -10.57 18.70 3.02
C ARG A 152 -11.42 17.55 3.54
N ARG A 153 -11.74 16.60 2.66
CA ARG A 153 -12.52 15.42 3.02
C ARG A 153 -11.82 14.56 4.07
N LEU A 154 -10.50 14.35 3.92
CA LEU A 154 -9.72 13.59 4.91
C LEU A 154 -9.69 14.29 6.27
N ILE A 155 -9.54 15.63 6.30
CA ILE A 155 -9.60 16.42 7.53
C ILE A 155 -10.97 16.30 8.20
N GLU A 156 -12.07 16.38 7.44
CA GLU A 156 -13.42 16.18 7.97
C GLU A 156 -13.57 14.81 8.65
N VAL A 157 -13.03 13.74 8.05
CA VAL A 157 -13.05 12.39 8.64
C VAL A 157 -12.31 12.36 9.98
N CYS A 158 -11.14 13.00 10.07
CA CYS A 158 -10.38 13.11 11.32
C CYS A 158 -11.10 13.95 12.39
N GLN A 159 -11.97 14.87 11.99
CA GLN A 159 -12.75 15.71 12.91
C GLN A 159 -14.03 15.03 13.40
N GLN A 160 -14.58 14.07 12.67
CA GLN A 160 -15.82 13.37 13.04
C GLN A 160 -15.64 12.47 14.25
N GLN A 161 -14.49 11.79 14.37
CA GLN A 161 -14.18 10.92 15.49
C GLN A 161 -12.68 10.92 15.78
N PRO A 162 -12.27 10.73 17.05
CA PRO A 162 -10.86 10.62 17.42
C PRO A 162 -10.14 9.53 16.62
N ILE A 163 -8.90 9.82 16.22
CA ILE A 163 -7.98 8.84 15.65
C ILE A 163 -7.00 8.44 16.75
N ASP A 164 -6.95 7.15 17.10
CA ASP A 164 -6.05 6.65 18.15
C ASP A 164 -4.59 6.65 17.70
N ALA A 165 -4.33 6.40 16.41
CA ALA A 165 -2.99 6.41 15.83
C ALA A 165 -3.00 6.96 14.38
N LEU A 166 -2.07 7.87 14.10
CA LEU A 166 -1.82 8.40 12.75
C LEU A 166 -0.45 7.92 12.28
N LEU A 167 -0.44 7.15 11.18
CA LEU A 167 0.77 6.79 10.44
C LEU A 167 0.84 7.68 9.20
N MET A 168 1.78 8.63 9.21
CA MET A 168 1.95 9.64 8.17
C MET A 168 3.37 9.57 7.58
N GLU A 169 3.49 9.88 6.29
CA GLU A 169 4.78 9.94 5.57
C GLU A 169 5.80 10.92 6.20
#